data_AF-A0A0B0NWV1-F1
#
_entry.id   AF-A0A0B0NWV1-F1
#
_cell.length_a   1.000
_cell.length_b   1.000
_cell.length_c   1.000
_cell.angle_alpha   90.00
_cell.angle_beta   90.00
_cell.angle_gamma   90.00
#
_symmetry.space_group_name_H-M   'P 1'
#
loop_
_entity.id
_entity.type
_entity.pdbx_description
1 polymer ?
#
loop_
_entity_poly.entity_id
_entity_poly.type
_entity_poly.pdbx_seq_one_letter_code
_entity_poly.pdbx_strand_id
1 'polypeptide(L)'
;MTTEVAEFMEKLKDKRKKYEAIASSDSSVSLDGIDNQTIIEVLGPETACSNTCLWGIKLKLKFRASREVEAQRKYEELQLQLKVEAAAREAEASRKYDELQLQL
;
A
#
# COMPACT_ATOMS: atom_id res chain seq x y z
N MET A 1 -1.26 -23.85 14.25
CA MET A 1 0.08 -23.60 13.67
C MET A 1 0.12 -22.49 12.59
N THR A 2 -1.00 -21.95 12.10
CA THR A 2 -1.01 -20.80 11.16
C THR A 2 -1.43 -19.48 11.80
N THR A 3 -1.99 -19.54 13.01
CA THR A 3 -2.48 -18.38 13.77
C THR A 3 -1.34 -17.47 14.22
N GLU A 4 -0.22 -18.02 14.71
CA GLU A 4 0.96 -17.23 15.12
C GLU A 4 1.56 -16.43 13.96
N VAL A 5 1.65 -17.05 12.77
CA VAL A 5 2.16 -16.37 11.57
C VAL A 5 1.20 -15.28 11.09
N ALA A 6 -0.11 -15.50 11.20
CA ALA A 6 -1.12 -14.49 10.89
C ALA A 6 -1.06 -13.30 11.85
N GLU A 7 -0.97 -13.57 13.15
CA GLU A 7 -0.84 -12.56 14.20
C GLU A 7 0.46 -11.73 14.06
N PHE A 8 1.55 -12.39 13.65
CA PHE A 8 2.81 -11.73 13.34
C PHE A 8 2.75 -10.82 12.11
N MET A 9 2.08 -11.27 11.03
CA MET A 9 1.85 -10.44 9.83
C MET A 9 0.98 -9.22 10.15
N GLU A 10 0.00 -9.37 11.04
CA GLU A 10 -0.82 -8.27 11.57
C GLU A 10 0.05 -7.25 12.32
N LYS A 11 0.85 -7.70 13.29
CA LYS A 11 1.78 -6.83 14.05
C LYS A 11 2.79 -6.12 13.15
N LEU A 12 3.26 -6.78 12.09
CA LEU A 12 4.13 -6.17 11.09
C LEU A 12 3.42 -5.11 10.24
N LYS A 13 2.17 -5.33 9.85
CA LYS A 13 1.37 -4.31 9.13
C LYS A 13 1.14 -3.08 10.00
N ASP A 14 0.84 -3.28 11.27
CA ASP A 14 0.60 -2.18 12.22
C ASP A 14 1.88 -1.35 12.48
N LYS A 15 3.00 -2.02 12.80
CA LYS A 15 4.30 -1.34 12.94
C LYS A 15 4.70 -0.61 11.66
N ARG A 16 4.51 -1.20 10.48
CA ARG A 16 4.84 -0.55 9.22
C ARG A 16 4.05 0.75 9.03
N LYS A 17 2.74 0.76 9.30
CA LYS A 17 1.95 2.01 9.22
C LYS A 17 2.51 3.10 10.14
N LYS A 18 2.97 2.71 11.34
CA LYS A 18 3.62 3.63 12.27
C LYS A 18 4.92 4.20 11.70
N TYR A 19 5.79 3.37 11.10
CA TYR A 19 7.05 3.82 10.51
C TYR A 19 6.87 4.52 9.15
N GLU A 20 5.87 4.16 8.34
CA GLU A 20 5.52 4.83 7.08
C GLU A 20 5.01 6.25 7.33
N ALA A 21 4.23 6.45 8.40
CA ALA A 21 3.84 7.80 8.83
C ALA A 21 5.05 8.65 9.25
N ILE A 22 6.06 8.04 9.88
CA ILE A 22 7.29 8.72 10.30
C ILE A 22 8.18 9.03 9.08
N ALA A 23 8.37 8.07 8.17
CA ALA A 23 9.17 8.26 6.96
C ALA A 23 8.50 9.16 5.91
N SER A 24 7.16 9.24 5.92
CA SER A 24 6.46 10.28 5.17
C SER A 24 6.83 11.69 5.65
N SER A 25 7.30 11.84 6.88
CA SER A 25 7.80 13.10 7.45
C SER A 25 9.31 13.29 7.24
N ASP A 26 10.10 12.22 7.24
CA ASP A 26 11.54 12.22 6.96
C ASP A 26 11.82 11.65 5.57
N SER A 27 11.88 12.51 4.54
CA SER A 27 12.00 12.14 3.12
C SER A 27 13.28 11.38 2.73
N SER A 28 14.15 11.06 3.69
CA SER A 28 15.45 10.43 3.49
C SER A 28 15.48 8.92 3.73
N VAL A 29 14.42 8.33 4.30
CA VAL A 29 14.39 6.90 4.62
C VAL A 29 13.67 6.12 3.50
N SER A 30 14.40 5.23 2.81
CA SER A 30 13.80 4.41 1.75
C SER A 30 12.81 3.39 2.33
N LEU A 31 11.65 3.23 1.67
CA LEU A 31 10.61 2.26 2.09
C LEU A 31 11.18 0.84 2.25
N ASP A 32 12.14 0.47 1.40
CA ASP A 32 12.81 -0.84 1.45
C ASP A 32 13.75 -0.97 2.68
N GLY A 33 14.35 0.12 3.13
CA GLY A 33 15.15 0.17 4.36
C GLY A 33 14.30 -0.01 5.62
N ILE A 34 13.11 0.60 5.64
CA ILE A 34 12.13 0.48 6.73
C ILE A 34 11.61 -0.94 6.85
N ASP A 35 11.27 -1.55 5.72
CA ASP A 35 10.78 -2.93 5.67
C ASP A 35 11.86 -3.89 6.20
N ASN A 36 13.13 -3.69 5.81
CA ASN A 36 14.25 -4.49 6.30
C ASN A 36 14.49 -4.30 7.81
N GLN A 37 14.48 -3.07 8.30
CA GLN A 37 14.64 -2.78 9.73
C GLN A 37 13.49 -3.34 10.56
N THR A 38 12.25 -3.17 10.10
CA THR A 38 11.06 -3.68 10.79
C THR A 38 11.08 -5.21 10.84
N ILE A 39 11.47 -5.89 9.76
CA ILE A 39 11.64 -7.35 9.74
C ILE A 39 12.73 -7.77 10.74
N ILE A 40 13.88 -7.08 10.78
CA ILE A 40 14.98 -7.37 11.70
C ILE A 40 14.60 -7.11 13.17
N GLU A 41 13.84 -6.07 13.48
CA GLU A 41 13.39 -5.78 14.85
C GLU A 41 12.35 -6.79 15.36
N VAL A 42 11.48 -7.30 14.47
CA VAL A 42 10.43 -8.25 14.86
C VAL A 42 10.98 -9.69 14.89
N LEU A 43 11.97 -10.02 14.06
CA LEU A 43 12.65 -11.33 14.07
C LEU A 43 13.88 -11.40 15.00
N GLY A 44 14.44 -10.25 15.39
CA GLY A 44 15.67 -10.11 16.16
C GLY A 44 16.94 -9.99 15.29
N PRO A 45 17.95 -9.20 15.69
CA PRO A 45 19.19 -9.01 14.91
C PRO A 45 20.14 -10.22 14.92
N GLU A 46 19.99 -11.17 15.85
CA GLU A 46 20.87 -12.34 16.00
C GLU A 46 20.66 -13.44 14.94
N THR A 47 19.57 -13.41 14.17
CA THR A 47 19.15 -14.55 13.34
C THR A 47 19.64 -14.49 11.89
N ALA A 48 20.63 -13.65 11.58
CA ALA A 48 21.17 -13.47 10.23
C ALA A 48 21.89 -14.71 9.67
N CYS A 49 22.20 -15.72 10.51
CA CYS A 49 22.97 -16.89 10.10
C CYS A 49 22.21 -18.21 10.40
N SER A 50 22.12 -19.07 9.39
CA SER A 50 21.51 -20.42 9.35
C SER A 50 19.99 -20.49 9.10
N ASN A 51 19.59 -21.43 8.22
CA ASN A 51 18.26 -22.00 7.84
C ASN A 51 16.94 -21.21 8.05
N THR A 52 16.78 -20.45 9.12
CA THR A 52 15.77 -19.39 9.32
C THR A 52 15.93 -18.23 8.34
N CYS A 53 17.12 -18.03 7.77
CA CYS A 53 17.36 -17.05 6.71
C CYS A 53 16.44 -17.27 5.49
N LEU A 54 16.07 -18.54 5.19
CA LEU A 54 15.05 -18.87 4.18
C LEU A 54 13.64 -18.42 4.60
N TRP A 55 13.31 -18.46 5.90
CA TRP A 55 12.04 -17.94 6.41
C TRP A 55 11.99 -16.42 6.28
N GLY A 56 13.08 -15.73 6.60
CA GLY A 56 13.25 -14.29 6.37
C GLY A 56 13.08 -13.91 4.90
N ILE A 57 13.74 -14.63 3.98
CA ILE A 57 13.61 -14.45 2.52
C ILE A 57 12.16 -14.72 2.06
N LYS A 58 11.54 -15.80 2.54
CA LYS A 58 10.15 -16.15 2.20
C LYS A 58 9.15 -15.11 2.70
N LEU A 59 9.37 -14.54 3.88
CA LEU A 59 8.53 -13.48 4.42
C LEU A 59 8.73 -12.18 3.64
N LYS A 60 9.97 -11.84 3.30
CA LYS A 60 10.32 -10.69 2.47
C LYS A 60 9.67 -10.76 1.08
N LEU A 61 9.69 -11.94 0.45
CA LEU A 61 9.01 -12.20 -0.83
C LEU A 61 7.48 -12.03 -0.73
N LYS A 62 6.85 -12.62 0.31
CA LYS A 62 5.40 -12.46 0.53
C LYS A 62 4.99 -11.01 0.77
N PHE A 63 5.83 -10.28 1.49
CA PHE A 63 5.62 -8.88 1.80
C PHE A 63 5.74 -8.01 0.55
N ARG A 64 6.79 -8.23 -0.25
CA ARG A 64 7.00 -7.54 -1.53
C ARG A 64 5.83 -7.78 -2.50
N ALA A 65 5.40 -9.03 -2.63
CA ALA A 65 4.23 -9.39 -3.43
C ALA A 65 2.94 -8.70 -2.93
N SER A 66 2.72 -8.63 -1.61
CA SER A 66 1.57 -7.93 -1.04
C SER A 66 1.60 -6.42 -1.35
N ARG A 67 2.79 -5.81 -1.33
CA ARG A 67 2.99 -4.38 -1.64
C ARG A 67 2.74 -4.09 -3.11
N GLU A 68 3.19 -4.97 -4.01
CA GLU A 68 2.95 -4.87 -5.45
C GLU A 68 1.44 -4.96 -5.78
N VAL A 69 0.70 -5.87 -5.12
CA VAL A 69 -0.77 -5.97 -5.28
C VAL A 69 -1.49 -4.74 -4.73
N GLU A 70 -1.07 -4.21 -3.59
CA GLU A 70 -1.68 -3.00 -3.00
C GLU A 70 -1.42 -1.75 -3.85
N ALA A 71 -0.21 -1.62 -4.42
CA ALA A 71 0.12 -0.55 -5.37
C ALA A 71 -0.73 -0.67 -6.65
N GLN A 72 -0.90 -1.89 -7.18
CA GLN A 72 -1.74 -2.13 -8.35
C GLN A 72 -3.20 -1.75 -8.09
N ARG A 73 -3.75 -2.11 -6.92
CA ARG A 73 -5.11 -1.74 -6.52
C ARG A 73 -5.28 -0.23 -6.43
N LYS A 74 -4.34 0.49 -5.81
CA LYS A 74 -4.36 1.96 -5.74
C LYS A 74 -4.35 2.59 -7.13
N TYR A 75 -3.58 2.03 -8.07
CA TYR A 75 -3.56 2.51 -9.44
C TYR A 75 -4.91 2.31 -10.16
N GLU A 76 -5.52 1.14 -10.03
CA GLU A 76 -6.85 0.84 -10.60
C GLU A 76 -7.95 1.73 -9.99
N GLU A 77 -7.91 1.98 -8.69
CA GLU A 77 -8.84 2.87 -8.00
C GLU A 77 -8.73 4.31 -8.50
N LEU A 78 -7.50 4.81 -8.70
CA LEU A 78 -7.26 6.15 -9.23
C LEU A 78 -7.74 6.29 -10.68
N GLN A 79 -7.54 5.24 -11.49
CA GLN A 79 -8.10 5.16 -12.86
C GLN A 79 -9.63 5.20 -12.86
N LEU A 80 -10.28 4.53 -11.91
CA LEU A 80 -11.73 4.56 -11.75
C LEU A 80 -12.22 5.94 -11.32
N GLN A 81 -11.57 6.57 -10.33
CA GLN A 81 -11.92 7.92 -9.89
C GLN A 81 -11.84 8.94 -11.04
N LEU A 82 -10.78 8.88 -11.84
CA LEU A 82 -10.62 9.77 -12.99
C LEU A 82 -11.75 9.61 -14.02
N LYS A 83 -12.17 8.36 -14.28
CA LYS A 83 -13.29 8.07 -15.20
C LYS A 83 -14.62 8.57 -14.65
N VAL A 84 -14.87 8.37 -13.36
CA VAL A 84 -16.08 8.85 -12.69
C VAL A 84 -16.14 10.37 -12.72
N GLU A 85 -15.03 11.04 -12.44
CA GLU A 85 -14.94 12.50 -12.46
C GLU A 85 -15.12 13.06 -13.88
N ALA A 86 -14.53 12.42 -14.89
CA ALA A 86 -14.73 12.80 -16.28
C ALA A 86 -16.19 12.66 -16.72
N ALA A 87 -16.85 11.55 -16.38
CA ALA A 87 -18.27 11.33 -16.67
C ALA A 87 -19.17 12.33 -15.94
N ALA A 88 -18.84 12.68 -14.69
CA ALA A 88 -19.58 13.70 -13.93
C ALA A 88 -19.49 15.08 -14.58
N ARG A 89 -18.29 15.47 -15.05
CA ARG A 89 -18.10 16.74 -15.78
C ARG A 89 -18.83 16.76 -17.12
N GLU A 90 -18.85 15.65 -17.85
CA GLU A 90 -19.60 15.53 -19.11
C GLU A 90 -21.11 15.66 -18.86
N ALA A 91 -21.64 14.95 -17.86
CA ALA A 91 -23.05 15.05 -17.50
C ALA A 91 -23.46 16.46 -17.03
N GLU A 92 -22.59 17.16 -16.29
CA GLU A 92 -22.84 18.55 -15.89
C GLU A 92 -22.83 19.50 -17.09
N ALA A 93 -21.90 19.29 -18.03
CA ALA A 93 -21.83 20.07 -19.27
C ALA A 93 -23.09 19.86 -20.14
N SER A 94 -23.57 18.62 -20.29
CA SER A 94 -24.81 18.32 -21.00
C SER A 94 -26.03 18.96 -20.34
N ARG A 95 -26.14 18.92 -19.01
CA ARG A 95 -27.24 19.59 -18.29
C ARG A 95 -27.28 21.08 -18.53
N LYS A 96 -26.12 21.76 -18.51
CA LYS A 96 -26.02 23.20 -18.82
C LYS A 96 -26.45 23.51 -20.25
N TYR A 97 -26.13 22.63 -21.20
CA TYR A 97 -26.57 22.78 -22.59
C TYR A 97 -28.09 22.63 -22.75
N ASP A 98 -28.68 21.60 -22.14
CA ASP A 98 -30.13 21.35 -22.17
C ASP A 98 -30.91 22.48 -21.49
N GLU A 99 -30.39 23.03 -20.40
CA GLU A 99 -30.98 24.17 -19.68
C GLU A 99 -30.96 25.45 -20.52
N LEU A 100 -29.88 25.72 -21.27
CA LEU A 100 -29.82 26.83 -22.21
C LEU A 100 -30.77 26.64 -23.42
N GLN A 101 -30.95 25.41 -23.89
CA GLN A 101 -31.90 25.09 -24.97
C GLN A 101 -33.35 25.36 -24.57
N LEU A 102 -33.72 25.16 -23.29
CA LEU A 102 -35.07 25.41 -22.77
C LEU A 102 -35.37 26.90 -22.52
N GLN A 103 -34.35 27.77 -22.52
CA GLN A 103 -34.50 29.21 -22.31
C GLN A 103 -34.69 30.02 -23.62
N LEU A 104 -34.65 29.34 -24.77
CA LEU A 104 -34.87 29.89 -26.12
C LEU A 104 -36.28 29.56 -26.63
#